data_AF-A0A1C3Y3C4-F1
#
_entry.id   AF-A0A1C3Y3C4-F1
#
_cell.length_a   1.000
_cell.length_b   1.000
_cell.length_c   1.000
_cell.angle_alpha   90.00
_cell.angle_beta   90.00
_cell.angle_gamma   90.00
#
_symmetry.space_group_name_H-M   'P 1'
#
loop_
_entity.id
_entity.type
_entity.pdbx_description
1 polymer ?
#
loop_
_entity_poly.entity_id
_entity_poly.type
_entity_poly.pdbx_seq_one_letter_code
_entity_poly.pdbx_strand_id
1 'polypeptide(L)'
;MNNYQARLDSIVEDFGAPESGTAAPDVGSYQDKVPEALIDFWQQNGIGTILDGYFQLCDPARYSGILKLVFAGAPHYPSRADACPGLRRIRKDHRVE
;
A
#
# COMPACT_ATOMS: atom_id res chain seq x y z
N MET A 1 12.36 -0.87 -17.42
CA MET A 1 12.58 -1.16 -15.99
C MET A 1 12.06 0.00 -15.18
N ASN A 2 11.03 -0.22 -14.37
CA ASN A 2 10.38 0.83 -13.59
C ASN A 2 11.35 1.37 -12.52
N ASN A 3 11.59 2.68 -12.54
CA ASN A 3 12.49 3.42 -11.64
C ASN A 3 12.18 3.18 -10.14
N TYR A 4 10.96 2.76 -9.83
CA TYR A 4 10.51 2.47 -8.46
C TYR A 4 11.19 1.28 -7.81
N GLN A 5 11.44 0.19 -8.54
CA GLN A 5 12.04 -1.01 -7.95
C GLN A 5 13.47 -0.73 -7.48
N ALA A 6 14.28 -0.12 -8.35
CA ALA A 6 15.66 0.27 -8.03
C ALA A 6 15.75 1.22 -6.81
N ARG A 7 14.75 2.08 -6.61
CA ARG A 7 14.70 2.96 -5.43
C ARG A 7 14.36 2.19 -4.17
N LEU A 8 13.44 1.22 -4.24
CA LEU A 8 13.09 0.38 -3.09
C LEU A 8 14.27 -0.53 -2.71
N ASP A 9 14.98 -1.07 -3.70
CA ASP A 9 16.17 -1.90 -3.47
C ASP A 9 17.29 -1.06 -2.82
N SER A 10 17.52 0.17 -3.28
CA SER A 10 18.48 1.11 -2.65
C SER A 10 18.12 1.40 -1.19
N ILE A 11 16.83 1.48 -0.84
CA ILE A 11 16.41 1.70 0.55
C ILE A 11 16.77 0.48 1.42
N VAL A 12 16.63 -0.74 0.91
CA VAL A 12 17.07 -1.94 1.65
C VAL A 12 18.59 -1.96 1.79
N GLU A 13 19.31 -1.57 0.75
CA GLU A 13 20.77 -1.53 0.76
C GLU A 13 21.30 -0.49 1.77
N ASP A 14 20.68 0.70 1.83
CA ASP A 14 21.09 1.80 2.71
C ASP A 14 20.65 1.60 4.17
N PHE A 15 19.47 1.03 4.41
CA PHE A 15 18.82 1.01 5.73
C PHE A 15 18.66 -0.39 6.35
N GLY A 16 19.01 -1.43 5.59
CA GLY A 16 18.87 -2.82 6.00
C GLY A 16 17.48 -3.40 5.72
N ALA A 17 17.41 -4.73 5.69
CA ALA A 17 16.15 -5.45 5.60
C ALA A 17 15.36 -5.29 6.91
N PRO A 18 14.01 -5.23 6.85
CA PRO A 18 13.18 -5.12 8.05
C PRO A 18 13.40 -6.30 8.99
N GLU A 19 13.86 -6.00 10.20
CA GLU A 19 13.99 -6.96 11.29
C GLU A 19 12.62 -7.23 11.90
N SER A 20 12.38 -8.49 12.27
CA SER A 20 11.10 -9.00 12.77
C SER A 20 9.98 -9.03 11.72
N GLY A 21 10.21 -9.81 10.65
CA GLY A 21 9.24 -10.11 9.59
C GLY A 21 7.96 -10.74 10.13
N THR A 22 6.94 -9.92 10.37
CA THR A 22 5.57 -10.43 10.39
C THR A 22 5.18 -10.74 8.95
N ALA A 23 4.33 -11.76 8.74
CA ALA A 23 3.85 -12.14 7.42
C ALA A 23 3.36 -10.92 6.62
N ALA A 24 3.71 -10.87 5.34
CA ALA A 24 3.33 -9.80 4.43
C ALA A 24 1.82 -9.52 4.49
N PRO A 25 1.40 -8.26 4.34
CA PRO A 25 -0.02 -7.89 4.35
C PRO A 25 -0.80 -8.62 3.24
N ASP A 26 -2.12 -8.74 3.41
CA ASP A 26 -3.01 -9.27 2.37
C ASP A 26 -3.00 -8.34 1.14
N VAL A 27 -2.13 -8.67 0.19
CA VAL A 27 -1.84 -7.84 -0.99
C VAL A 27 -2.99 -7.78 -1.99
N GLY A 28 -3.91 -8.76 -1.98
CA GLY A 28 -5.10 -8.75 -2.84
C GLY A 28 -5.97 -7.49 -2.63
N SER A 29 -6.03 -6.99 -1.40
CA SER A 29 -6.75 -5.77 -1.05
C SER A 29 -6.08 -4.47 -1.52
N TYR A 30 -4.81 -4.54 -1.93
CA TYR A 30 -3.95 -3.41 -2.33
C TYR A 30 -3.64 -3.36 -3.83
N GLN A 31 -3.96 -4.42 -4.57
CA GLN A 31 -3.93 -4.41 -6.04
C GLN A 31 -4.71 -3.20 -6.58
N ASP A 32 -4.15 -2.54 -7.58
CA ASP A 32 -4.64 -1.28 -8.20
C ASP A 32 -4.62 -0.01 -7.32
N LYS A 33 -4.18 -0.07 -6.06
CA LYS A 33 -4.08 1.11 -5.17
C LYS A 33 -2.67 1.56 -4.90
N VAL A 34 -1.75 0.61 -4.89
CA VAL A 34 -0.32 0.86 -4.68
C VAL A 34 0.44 0.38 -5.90
N PRO A 35 1.64 0.96 -6.17
CA PRO A 35 2.51 0.45 -7.22
C PRO A 35 2.85 -1.03 -7.01
N GLU A 36 2.90 -1.78 -8.10
CA GLU A 36 3.24 -3.21 -8.09
C GLU A 36 4.59 -3.48 -7.41
N ALA A 37 5.58 -2.61 -7.64
CA ALA A 37 6.90 -2.68 -6.99
C ALA A 37 6.82 -2.66 -5.44
N LEU A 38 5.82 -2.00 -4.85
CA LEU A 38 5.63 -1.98 -3.39
C LEU A 38 5.03 -3.30 -2.88
N ILE A 39 4.15 -3.92 -3.68
CA ILE A 39 3.58 -5.25 -3.40
C ILE A 39 4.70 -6.28 -3.41
N ASP A 40 5.54 -6.26 -4.45
CA ASP A 40 6.69 -7.15 -4.58
C ASP A 40 7.67 -6.96 -3.41
N PHE A 41 7.92 -5.71 -3.04
CA PHE A 41 8.77 -5.38 -1.89
C PHE A 41 8.25 -5.98 -0.58
N TRP A 42 6.95 -5.85 -0.30
CA TRP A 42 6.34 -6.45 0.89
C TRP A 42 6.34 -7.98 0.87
N GLN A 43 6.21 -8.61 -0.30
CA GLN A 43 6.30 -10.07 -0.42
C GLN A 43 7.73 -10.59 -0.21
N GLN A 44 8.73 -9.86 -0.68
CA GLN A 44 10.13 -10.27 -0.62
C GLN A 44 10.75 -10.01 0.76
N ASN A 45 10.51 -8.84 1.33
CA ASN A 45 11.14 -8.39 2.57
C ASN A 45 10.23 -8.52 3.79
N GLY A 46 8.92 -8.69 3.58
CA GLY A 46 7.93 -8.68 4.66
C GLY A 46 7.65 -7.29 5.20
N ILE A 47 7.04 -7.26 6.38
CA ILE A 47 6.79 -6.04 7.16
C ILE A 47 7.49 -6.17 8.50
N GLY A 48 8.13 -5.09 8.96
CA GLY A 48 8.96 -5.08 10.14
C GLY A 48 9.64 -3.73 10.34
N THR A 49 10.58 -3.69 11.27
CA THR A 49 11.28 -2.45 11.62
C THR A 49 12.63 -2.37 10.93
N ILE A 50 12.97 -1.20 10.40
CA ILE A 50 14.32 -0.87 9.93
C ILE A 50 14.90 0.21 10.84
N LEU A 51 16.22 0.43 10.75
CA LEU A 51 16.94 1.44 11.53
C LEU A 51 16.74 1.28 13.06
N ASP A 52 16.94 0.07 13.60
CA ASP A 52 16.83 -0.22 15.04
C ASP A 52 15.48 0.26 15.64
N GLY A 53 14.39 0.01 14.91
CA GLY A 53 13.05 0.40 15.35
C GLY A 53 12.63 1.82 14.99
N TYR A 54 13.49 2.63 14.35
CA TYR A 54 13.14 4.01 13.99
C TYR A 54 12.01 4.09 12.97
N PHE A 55 11.96 3.15 12.02
CA PHE A 55 10.90 3.11 11.02
C PHE A 55 10.29 1.72 10.93
N GLN A 56 8.96 1.65 10.82
CA GLN A 56 8.23 0.40 10.72
C GLN A 56 7.42 0.34 9.42
N LEU A 57 7.72 -0.66 8.61
CA LEU A 57 6.84 -1.11 7.54
C LEU A 57 5.69 -1.88 8.17
N CYS A 58 4.46 -1.48 7.88
CA CYS A 58 3.28 -2.04 8.52
C CYS A 58 2.13 -2.23 7.53
N ASP A 59 1.19 -3.09 7.91
CA ASP A 59 -0.05 -3.29 7.17
C ASP A 59 -0.99 -2.07 7.31
N PRO A 60 -1.27 -1.32 6.23
CA PRO A 60 -2.12 -0.14 6.28
C PRO A 60 -3.54 -0.41 6.80
N ALA A 61 -4.04 -1.64 6.65
CA ALA A 61 -5.39 -2.02 7.06
C ALA A 61 -5.55 -1.91 8.59
N ARG A 62 -4.50 -2.25 9.34
CA ARG A 62 -4.48 -2.18 10.81
C ARG A 62 -4.67 -0.76 11.33
N TYR A 63 -4.20 0.23 10.57
CA TYR A 63 -4.25 1.65 10.95
C TYR A 63 -5.41 2.40 10.29
N SER A 64 -6.24 1.72 9.50
CA SER A 64 -7.32 2.36 8.74
C SER A 64 -8.31 3.16 9.60
N GLY A 65 -8.58 2.74 10.84
CA GLY A 65 -9.41 3.49 11.79
C GLY A 65 -8.78 4.82 12.20
N ILE A 66 -7.48 4.82 12.48
CA ILE A 66 -6.73 6.03 12.84
C ILE A 66 -6.66 6.97 11.62
N LEU A 67 -6.38 6.44 10.43
CA LEU A 67 -6.35 7.23 9.20
C LEU A 67 -7.69 7.91 8.93
N LYS A 68 -8.82 7.22 9.14
CA LYS A 68 -10.15 7.83 9.00
C LYS A 68 -10.40 8.97 9.99
N LEU A 69 -9.90 8.84 11.22
CA LEU A 69 -10.02 9.90 12.22
C LEU A 69 -9.16 11.12 11.86
N VAL A 70 -7.91 10.89 11.46
CA VAL A 70 -6.96 11.95 11.12
C VAL A 70 -7.38 12.72 9.86
N PHE A 71 -7.87 12.01 8.85
CA PHE A 71 -8.32 12.60 7.60
C PHE A 71 -9.82 12.95 7.58
N ALA A 72 -10.52 12.87 8.71
CA ALA A 72 -11.93 13.22 8.78
C ALA A 72 -12.15 14.68 8.37
N GLY A 73 -13.01 14.90 7.37
CA GLY A 73 -13.35 16.25 6.89
C GLY A 73 -12.31 16.89 5.97
N ALA A 74 -11.23 16.19 5.60
CA ALA A 74 -10.26 16.69 4.63
C ALA A 74 -10.80 16.53 3.19
N PRO A 75 -11.08 17.62 2.46
CA PRO A 75 -11.75 17.57 1.15
C PRO A 75 -10.94 16.86 0.05
N HIS A 76 -9.61 16.77 0.21
CA HIS A 76 -8.71 16.13 -0.76
C HIS A 76 -8.32 14.69 -0.39
N TYR A 77 -8.78 14.17 0.75
CA TYR A 77 -8.55 12.79 1.18
C TYR A 77 -9.89 12.09 1.43
N PRO A 78 -10.72 11.89 0.37
CA PRO A 78 -11.96 11.16 0.54
C PRO A 78 -11.62 9.76 1.04
N SER A 79 -12.25 9.37 2.15
CA SER A 79 -12.25 7.95 2.52
C SER A 79 -12.86 7.16 1.37
N ARG A 80 -12.51 5.89 1.17
CA ARG A 80 -13.08 5.09 0.06
C ARG A 80 -14.62 5.00 0.10
N ALA A 81 -15.25 5.31 1.24
CA ALA A 81 -16.70 5.43 1.33
C ALA A 81 -17.27 6.70 0.65
N ASP A 82 -16.43 7.73 0.49
CA ASP A 82 -16.79 9.06 -0.02
C ASP A 82 -16.28 9.28 -1.46
N ALA A 83 -15.64 8.27 -2.06
CA ALA A 83 -15.18 8.33 -3.44
C ALA A 83 -16.39 8.48 -4.39
N CYS A 84 -16.50 9.67 -4.99
CA CYS A 84 -17.43 10.12 -6.02
C CYS A 84 -18.45 9.07 -6.53
N PRO A 85 -19.77 9.30 -6.38
CA PRO A 85 -20.82 8.40 -6.88
C PRO A 85 -20.76 8.10 -8.40
N GLY A 86 -19.97 8.85 -9.16
CA GLY A 86 -19.88 8.75 -10.63
C GLY A 86 -18.99 7.63 -11.18
N LEU A 87 -18.11 7.00 -10.40
CA LEU A 87 -17.13 6.03 -10.94
C LEU A 87 -17.61 4.55 -10.93
N ARG A 88 -18.90 4.29 -10.66
CA ARG A 88 -19.49 2.93 -10.73
C ARG A 88 -19.99 2.52 -12.12
N ARG A 89 -19.82 3.34 -13.16
CA ARG A 89 -20.44 3.09 -14.47
C ARG A 89 -19.55 2.47 -15.55
N ILE A 90 -18.28 2.15 -15.27
CA ILE A 90 -17.32 1.67 -16.29
C ILE A 90 -16.88 0.21 -16.08
N ARG A 91 -17.76 -0.65 -15.55
CA ARG A 91 -17.54 -2.11 -15.55
C ARG A 91 -18.84 -2.88 -15.81
N LYS A 92 -19.45 -2.69 -16.99
CA LYS A 92 -20.32 -3.67 -17.66
C LYS A 92 -20.53 -3.24 -19.11
N ASP A 93 -19.58 -3.53 -19.98
CA ASP A 93 -19.90 -3.85 -21.39
C ASP A 93 -18.75 -4.69 -21.98
N HIS A 94 -18.81 -5.98 -21.69
CA HIS A 94 -18.13 -6.99 -22.48
C HIS A 94 -19.19 -8.05 -22.79
N ARG A 95 -20.05 -7.71 -23.74
CA ARG A 95 -20.90 -8.69 -24.44
C ARG A 95 -20.07 -9.22 -25.61
N VAL A 96 -19.62 -10.46 -25.47
CA VAL A 96 -19.12 -11.26 -26.59
C VAL A 96 -20.34 -11.67 -27.41
N GLU A 97 -20.41 -11.24 -28.66
CA GLU A 97 -21.17 -11.94 -29.70
C GLU A 97 -20.27 -12.95 -30.41
#